data_AF-T1A0U3-F1
#
_entry.id   AF-T1A0U3-F1
#
_cell.length_a   1.000
_cell.length_b   1.000
_cell.length_c   1.000
_cell.angle_alpha   90.00
_cell.angle_beta   90.00
_cell.angle_gamma   90.00
#
_symmetry.space_group_name_H-M   'P 1'
#
loop_
_entity.id
_entity.type
_entity.pdbx_description
1 polymer ?
#
loop_
_entity_poly.entity_id
_entity_poly.type
_entity_poly.pdbx_seq_one_letter_code
_entity_poly.pdbx_strand_id
1 'polypeptide(L)'
;MVFIRKVKTASGATAIQIAHKTHSKISRIEHIGSAHTDAELALLLALARQRMRGSQLALLNDQDDSVNRVVLKRSSSELLWRTLVEQYRQLGFDQLKDEDFMCLC
;
A
#
# COMPACT_ATOMS: atom_id res chain seq x y z
N MET A 1 -7.11 1.98 -9.28
CA MET A 1 -7.23 0.52 -9.01
C MET A 1 -6.12 -0.22 -9.73
N VAL A 2 -5.49 -1.20 -9.07
CA VAL A 2 -4.41 -2.03 -9.65
C VAL A 2 -4.87 -3.48 -9.68
N PHE A 3 -4.63 -4.19 -10.77
CA PHE A 3 -5.03 -5.60 -10.89
C PHE A 3 -4.09 -6.39 -11.81
N ILE A 4 -4.04 -7.70 -11.60
CA ILE A 4 -3.29 -8.62 -12.44
C ILE A 4 -4.16 -9.00 -13.65
N ARG A 5 -3.60 -8.94 -14.85
CA ARG A 5 -4.23 -9.46 -16.07
C ARG A 5 -3.37 -10.54 -16.71
N LYS A 6 -4.05 -11.52 -17.31
CA LYS A 6 -3.44 -12.60 -18.09
C LYS A 6 -3.71 -12.34 -19.56
N VAL A 7 -2.70 -12.42 -20.41
CA VAL A 7 -2.81 -12.17 -21.85
C VAL A 7 -2.17 -13.31 -22.62
N LYS A 8 -2.87 -13.87 -23.60
CA LYS A 8 -2.28 -14.87 -24.51
C LYS A 8 -1.40 -14.15 -25.54
N THR A 9 -0.16 -14.58 -25.65
CA THR A 9 0.80 -14.05 -26.63
C THR A 9 0.70 -14.80 -27.95
N ALA A 10 1.24 -14.22 -29.02
CA ALA A 10 1.30 -14.87 -30.34
C ALA A 10 2.12 -16.18 -30.33
N SER A 11 3.05 -16.33 -29.39
CA SER A 11 3.87 -17.54 -29.19
C SER A 11 3.17 -18.65 -28.40
N GLY A 12 1.90 -18.47 -28.01
CA GLY A 12 1.15 -19.43 -27.19
C GLY A 12 1.41 -19.33 -25.68
N ALA A 13 2.34 -18.48 -25.25
CA ALA A 13 2.61 -18.20 -23.85
C ALA A 13 1.47 -17.39 -23.20
N THR A 14 1.42 -17.41 -21.87
CA THR A 14 0.52 -16.59 -21.07
C THR A 14 1.32 -15.50 -20.36
N ALA A 15 1.23 -14.27 -20.85
CA ALA A 15 1.84 -13.11 -20.22
C ALA A 15 1.06 -12.69 -18.97
N ILE A 16 1.78 -12.49 -17.87
CA ILE A 16 1.28 -11.91 -16.62
C ILE A 16 1.72 -10.45 -16.54
N GLN A 17 0.74 -9.58 -16.30
CA GLN A 17 0.94 -8.13 -16.25
C GLN A 17 0.18 -7.53 -15.09
N ILE A 18 0.69 -6.42 -14.55
CA ILE A 18 0.01 -5.60 -13.56
C ILE A 18 -0.49 -4.34 -14.27
N ALA A 19 -1.80 -4.14 -14.30
CA ALA A 19 -2.42 -2.97 -14.91
C ALA A 19 -2.88 -1.98 -13.84
N HIS A 20 -2.50 -0.72 -14.02
CA HIS A 20 -2.97 0.41 -13.23
C HIS A 20 -4.09 1.10 -13.99
N LYS A 21 -5.24 1.25 -13.34
CA LYS A 21 -6.43 1.91 -13.87
C LYS A 21 -6.71 3.17 -13.06
N THR A 22 -6.82 4.29 -13.76
CA THR A 22 -7.18 5.60 -13.21
C THR A 22 -8.50 6.02 -13.89
N HIS A 23 -9.55 6.27 -13.10
CA HIS A 23 -10.92 6.43 -13.62
C HIS A 23 -11.31 5.25 -14.53
N SER A 24 -11.60 5.51 -15.80
CA SER A 24 -12.00 4.51 -16.81
C SER A 24 -10.88 4.09 -17.75
N LYS A 25 -9.65 4.62 -17.58
CA LYS A 25 -8.52 4.35 -18.50
C LYS A 25 -7.41 3.58 -17.78
N ILE A 26 -6.79 2.66 -18.52
CA ILE A 26 -5.55 1.99 -18.07
C ILE A 26 -4.42 3.00 -18.25
N SER A 27 -3.82 3.45 -17.15
CA SER A 27 -2.79 4.48 -17.12
C SER A 27 -1.37 3.90 -17.24
N ARG A 28 -1.15 2.68 -16.73
CA ARG A 28 0.16 2.01 -16.80
C ARG A 28 -0.01 0.49 -16.84
N ILE A 29 0.88 -0.18 -17.56
CA ILE A 29 0.97 -1.64 -17.58
C ILE A 29 2.43 -2.01 -17.27
N GLU A 30 2.62 -2.84 -16.25
CA GLU A 30 3.90 -3.46 -15.91
C GLU A 30 3.88 -4.92 -16.39
N HIS A 31 4.94 -5.33 -17.09
CA HIS A 31 5.11 -6.71 -17.56
C HIS A 31 5.95 -7.50 -16.56
N ILE A 32 5.41 -8.62 -16.07
CA ILE A 32 6.08 -9.48 -15.08
C ILE A 32 6.81 -10.63 -15.77
N GLY A 33 6.19 -11.23 -16.78
CA GLY A 33 6.79 -12.32 -17.57
C GLY A 33 5.74 -13.11 -18.35
N SER A 34 6.19 -14.07 -19.15
CA SER A 34 5.33 -14.99 -19.91
C SER A 34 5.57 -16.44 -19.50
N ALA A 35 4.50 -17.18 -19.23
CA ALA A 35 4.52 -18.59 -18.87
C ALA A 35 4.20 -19.47 -20.08
N HIS A 36 5.01 -20.49 -20.31
CA HIS A 36 4.74 -21.58 -21.25
C HIS A 36 4.17 -22.82 -20.55
N THR A 37 4.35 -22.93 -19.23
CA THR A 37 3.85 -24.03 -18.41
C THR A 37 2.98 -23.54 -17.26
N ASP A 38 2.13 -24.41 -16.71
CA ASP A 38 1.28 -24.05 -15.56
C ASP A 38 2.11 -23.77 -14.29
N ALA A 39 3.26 -24.42 -14.15
CA ALA A 39 4.19 -24.18 -13.04
C ALA A 39 4.78 -22.76 -13.10
N GLU A 40 5.25 -22.33 -14.28
CA GLU A 40 5.70 -20.95 -14.51
C GLU A 40 4.58 -19.94 -14.27
N LEU A 41 3.36 -20.27 -14.68
CA LEU A 41 2.20 -19.40 -14.51
C LEU A 41 1.90 -19.17 -13.01
N ALA A 42 1.95 -20.22 -12.20
CA ALA A 42 1.75 -20.13 -10.76
C ALA A 42 2.82 -19.25 -10.09
N LEU A 43 4.09 -19.42 -10.49
CA LEU A 43 5.21 -18.64 -9.99
C LEU A 43 5.09 -17.15 -10.37
N LEU A 44 4.76 -16.85 -11.63
CA LEU A 44 4.56 -15.47 -12.10
C LEU A 44 3.36 -14.80 -11.44
N LEU A 45 2.30 -15.54 -11.13
CA LEU A 45 1.17 -15.04 -10.35
C LEU A 45 1.56 -14.71 -8.90
N ALA A 46 2.39 -15.53 -8.26
CA ALA A 46 2.91 -15.26 -6.93
C ALA A 46 3.78 -14.00 -6.92
N LEU A 47 4.70 -13.87 -7.88
CA LEU A 47 5.53 -12.67 -8.06
C LEU A 47 4.69 -11.41 -8.32
N ALA A 48 3.68 -11.48 -9.18
CA ALA A 48 2.80 -10.35 -9.46
C ALA A 48 2.02 -9.91 -8.20
N ARG A 49 1.54 -10.85 -7.38
CA ARG A 49 0.89 -10.56 -6.09
C ARG A 49 1.85 -9.92 -5.10
N GLN A 50 3.08 -10.45 -5.00
CA GLN A 50 4.11 -9.89 -4.13
C GLN A 50 4.45 -8.46 -4.56
N ARG A 51 4.58 -8.18 -5.87
CA ARG A 51 4.85 -6.83 -6.37
C ARG A 51 3.69 -5.87 -6.12
N MET A 52 2.44 -6.32 -6.27
CA MET A 52 1.27 -5.51 -5.90
C MET A 52 1.27 -5.17 -4.40
N ARG A 53 1.62 -6.12 -3.53
CA ARG A 53 1.77 -5.90 -2.09
C ARG A 53 2.94 -4.97 -1.76
N GLY A 54 4.08 -5.08 -2.45
CA GLY A 54 5.24 -4.20 -2.23
C GLY A 54 4.98 -2.71 -2.54
N SER A 55 4.01 -2.41 -3.43
CA SER A 55 3.54 -1.03 -3.66
C SER A 55 2.58 -0.52 -2.57
N GLN A 56 2.04 -1.42 -1.76
CA GLN A 56 1.26 -1.15 -0.57
C GLN A 56 2.11 -1.56 0.63
N LEU A 57 3.19 -0.79 0.87
CA LEU A 57 4.10 -0.99 2.00
C LEU A 57 3.27 -1.36 3.23
N ALA A 58 3.51 -2.59 3.70
CA ALA A 58 2.70 -3.22 4.72
C ALA A 58 2.71 -2.34 5.96
N LEU A 59 1.56 -1.74 6.25
CA LEU A 59 1.33 -1.07 7.52
C LEU A 59 1.48 -2.05 8.69
N LEU A 60 1.34 -3.36 8.45
CA LEU A 60 1.57 -4.45 9.39
C LEU A 60 1.95 -5.72 8.60
N ASN A 61 3.23 -6.08 8.49
CA ASN A 61 3.61 -7.43 8.07
C ASN A 61 4.22 -8.14 9.27
N ASP A 62 3.37 -8.67 10.14
CA ASP A 62 3.76 -9.47 11.30
C ASP A 62 4.10 -10.91 10.90
N GLN A 63 5.14 -11.07 10.08
CA GLN A 63 5.77 -12.39 9.85
C GLN A 63 7.29 -12.20 9.77
N ASP A 64 7.96 -12.15 10.93
CA ASP A 64 8.63 -13.33 11.47
C ASP A 64 9.19 -13.08 12.89
N ASP A 65 9.21 -14.18 13.65
CA ASP A 65 9.58 -14.37 15.05
C ASP A 65 10.85 -13.66 15.53
N SER A 66 10.83 -13.18 16.80
CA SER A 66 11.94 -13.27 17.78
C SER A 66 11.65 -12.44 19.05
N VAL A 67 11.32 -13.10 20.17
CA VAL A 67 11.83 -12.96 21.56
C VAL A 67 12.05 -11.56 22.21
N ASN A 68 11.82 -10.42 21.56
CA ASN A 68 11.92 -9.12 22.20
C ASN A 68 10.70 -8.29 21.85
N ARG A 69 9.65 -8.45 22.66
CA ARG A 69 8.47 -7.60 22.65
C ARG A 69 8.88 -6.21 23.15
N VAL A 70 9.54 -5.43 22.31
CA VAL A 70 9.64 -3.99 22.49
C VAL A 70 8.25 -3.46 22.21
N VAL A 71 7.47 -3.31 23.27
CA VAL A 71 6.20 -2.60 23.23
C VAL A 71 6.50 -1.20 22.72
N LEU A 72 6.07 -0.91 21.48
CA LEU A 72 6.16 0.42 20.91
C LEU A 72 5.34 1.35 21.81
N LYS A 73 6.02 2.09 22.69
CA LYS A 73 5.39 2.76 23.83
C LYS A 73 4.50 3.94 23.40
N ARG A 74 4.65 4.42 22.16
CA ARG A 74 3.82 5.43 21.48
C ARG A 74 4.12 5.40 19.98
N SER A 75 3.07 5.49 19.17
CA SER A 75 3.13 5.54 17.70
C SER A 75 3.72 6.87 17.22
N SER A 76 4.35 6.88 16.03
CA SER A 76 4.90 8.06 15.35
C SER A 76 3.89 9.21 15.17
N SER A 77 2.59 8.91 15.22
CA SER A 77 1.51 9.88 15.18
C SER A 77 1.41 10.79 16.42
N GLU A 78 1.96 10.40 17.57
CA GLU A 78 1.90 11.21 18.80
C GLU A 78 2.69 12.52 18.67
N LEU A 79 3.88 12.47 18.04
CA LEU A 79 4.69 13.67 17.87
C LEU A 79 4.07 14.64 16.86
N LEU A 80 3.49 14.10 15.78
CA LEU A 80 2.71 14.87 14.82
C LEU A 80 1.50 15.53 15.48
N TRP A 81 0.71 14.74 16.21
CA TRP A 81 -0.47 15.21 16.93
C TRP A 81 -0.12 16.31 17.94
N ARG A 82 0.92 16.12 18.74
CA ARG A 82 1.39 17.14 19.69
C ARG A 82 1.80 18.44 19.00
N THR A 83 2.47 18.34 17.84
CA THR A 83 2.89 19.52 17.08
C THR A 83 1.67 20.28 16.53
N LEU A 84 0.70 19.57 15.95
CA LEU A 84 -0.53 20.16 15.43
C LEU A 84 -1.36 20.83 16.53
N VAL A 85 -1.52 20.16 17.69
CA VAL A 85 -2.24 20.72 18.84
C VAL A 85 -1.53 21.95 19.40
N GLU A 86 -0.20 21.97 19.42
CA GLU A 86 0.56 23.15 19.85
C GLU A 86 0.36 24.34 18.89
N GLN A 87 0.41 24.10 17.58
CA GLN A 87 0.15 25.14 16.58
C GLN A 87 -1.30 25.63 16.62
N TYR A 88 -2.26 24.72 16.79
CA TYR A 88 -3.68 25.04 16.94
C TYR A 88 -3.93 26.02 18.11
N ARG A 89 -3.27 25.80 19.25
CA ARG A 89 -3.33 26.71 20.42
C ARG A 89 -2.59 28.02 20.18
N GLN A 90 -1.42 27.99 19.53
CA GLN A 90 -0.68 29.22 19.19
C GLN A 90 -1.48 30.15 18.29
N LEU A 91 -2.34 29.59 17.42
CA LEU A 91 -3.25 30.35 16.56
C LEU A 91 -4.52 30.85 17.29
N GLY A 92 -4.74 30.46 18.54
CA GLY A 92 -5.90 30.87 19.33
C GLY A 92 -7.21 30.16 18.96
N PHE A 93 -7.16 29.05 18.22
CA PHE A 93 -8.35 28.27 17.86
C PHE A 93 -8.93 27.47 19.02
N ASP A 94 -8.26 27.42 20.17
CA ASP A 94 -8.81 26.89 21.42
C ASP A 94 -10.08 27.63 21.86
N GLN A 95 -10.26 28.89 21.43
CA GLN A 95 -11.45 29.68 21.67
C GLN A 95 -12.71 29.13 21.00
N LEU A 96 -12.57 28.28 19.96
CA LEU A 96 -13.69 27.63 19.29
C LEU A 96 -14.40 26.62 20.21
N LYS A 97 -13.71 26.12 21.26
CA LYS A 97 -14.22 25.11 22.19
C LYS A 97 -14.84 23.89 21.48
N ASP A 98 -14.26 23.54 20.34
CA ASP A 98 -14.69 22.45 19.49
C ASP A 98 -13.55 21.43 19.39
N GLU A 99 -13.71 20.33 20.13
CA GLU A 99 -12.73 19.24 20.15
C GLU A 99 -12.73 18.45 18.85
N ASP A 100 -13.87 18.38 18.15
CA ASP A 100 -13.98 17.67 16.87
C ASP A 100 -13.24 18.45 15.79
N PHE A 101 -13.36 19.78 15.78
CA PHE A 101 -12.61 20.65 14.87
C PHE A 101 -11.09 20.55 15.09
N MET A 102 -10.65 20.43 16.34
CA MET A 102 -9.24 20.19 16.68
C MET A 102 -8.74 18.82 16.15
N CYS A 103 -9.61 17.80 16.11
CA CYS A 103 -9.29 16.46 15.59
C CYS A 103 -9.25 16.36 14.06
N LEU A 104 -9.64 17.42 13.34
CA LEU A 104 -9.57 17.50 11.88
C LEU A 104 -8.23 18.06 11.37
N CYS A 105 -7.35 18.52 12.27
CA CYS A 105 -5.99 18.96 11.96
C CYS A 105 -5.04 17.76 11.81
#